data_AF-A0A226NBC0-F1
#
_entry.id   AF-A0A226NBC0-F1
#
_cell.length_a   1.000
_cell.length_b   1.000
_cell.length_c   1.000
_cell.angle_alpha   90.00
_cell.angle_beta   90.00
_cell.angle_gamma   90.00
#
_symmetry.space_group_name_H-M   'P 1'
#
loop_
_entity.id
_entity.type
_entity.pdbx_description
1 polymer ?
#
loop_
_entity_poly.entity_id
_entity_poly.type
_entity_poly.pdbx_seq_one_letter_code
_entity_poly.pdbx_strand_id
1 'polypeptide(L)'
;MTIVRDEYPSSPMVLRGINQRAVFQQYQPVVMLQKGYTIHWNGKAPNVTYLYLINFNKNDWIRVGLCYQPNTDFTIVLETFQRKSSALSSKIERYTPVSSVLELEKNRSDKKFYFDNSTGLLFLFLQAKYNRDGHSYCSSQGCERIKIVTKDSAKGVSNCMAKAYPKYSQGPAVIKQMPVKTTVPCTKCGTTQMVFTSDPHKNYLLVQIILSGKDELNRGQQAFISVNNTMFSFKNNGILVVVVDACTGTVSGNNLFSGADINRVGGYLKSGIPQRSVVLLSMRGEVEIPNNLSEALKSLGTAKPPYLQSNGSVAFLGFRGNFKPSWVKLFTSPAGHGLIQIEKYIPLQLEEYGCTRAIKSRRKDLELLKKASRSH
;
A
#
# COMPACT_ATOMS: atom_id res chain seq x y z
N MET A 1 11.97 -10.31 -10.95
CA MET A 1 11.52 -10.26 -12.35
C MET A 1 11.04 -8.86 -12.64
N THR A 2 10.91 -8.52 -13.92
CA THR A 2 10.49 -7.19 -14.36
C THR A 2 9.35 -7.34 -15.34
N ILE A 3 8.29 -6.54 -15.16
CA ILE A 3 7.23 -6.39 -16.15
C ILE A 3 7.35 -4.99 -16.74
N VAL A 4 7.22 -4.90 -18.05
CA VAL A 4 7.45 -3.67 -18.79
C VAL A 4 6.27 -3.46 -19.72
N ARG A 5 5.73 -2.24 -19.74
CA ARG A 5 4.65 -1.86 -20.65
C ARG A 5 5.27 -1.44 -21.97
N ASP A 6 4.76 -1.96 -23.07
CA ASP A 6 5.34 -1.75 -24.40
C ASP A 6 5.41 -0.27 -24.79
N GLU A 7 4.51 0.56 -24.24
CA GLU A 7 4.47 2.02 -24.43
C GLU A 7 5.53 2.82 -23.64
N TYR A 8 6.11 2.22 -22.58
CA TYR A 8 7.05 2.90 -21.65
C TYR A 8 8.21 1.99 -21.26
N PRO A 9 9.05 1.55 -22.21
CA PRO A 9 10.15 0.63 -21.93
C PRO A 9 11.22 1.20 -20.98
N SER A 10 11.35 2.52 -20.92
CA SER A 10 12.26 3.23 -20.00
C SER A 10 11.77 3.27 -18.54
N SER A 11 10.51 2.89 -18.28
CA SER A 11 9.91 2.89 -16.95
C SER A 11 9.41 1.49 -16.55
N PRO A 12 10.32 0.50 -16.45
CA PRO A 12 9.95 -0.87 -16.11
C PRO A 12 9.50 -1.00 -14.65
N MET A 13 8.54 -1.89 -14.38
CA MET A 13 8.13 -2.22 -13.01
C MET A 13 8.86 -3.48 -12.52
N VAL A 14 9.71 -3.30 -11.51
CA VAL A 14 10.43 -4.40 -10.86
C VAL A 14 9.53 -5.08 -9.83
N LEU A 15 9.32 -6.38 -10.00
CA LEU A 15 8.50 -7.18 -9.12
C LEU A 15 9.38 -7.99 -8.15
N ARG A 16 9.19 -7.74 -6.85
CA ARG A 16 9.86 -8.41 -5.75
C ARG A 16 8.87 -9.32 -5.03
N GLY A 17 9.23 -10.58 -4.84
CA GLY A 17 8.37 -11.55 -4.19
C GLY A 17 8.32 -11.32 -2.68
N ILE A 18 7.16 -11.58 -2.07
CA ILE A 18 6.93 -11.34 -0.64
C ILE A 18 7.77 -12.29 0.23
N ASN A 19 8.00 -13.53 -0.24
CA ASN A 19 8.74 -14.54 0.48
C ASN A 19 9.86 -15.11 -0.40
N GLN A 20 11.06 -14.55 -0.29
CA GLN A 20 12.23 -14.99 -1.07
C GLN A 20 12.67 -16.44 -0.80
N ARG A 21 12.16 -17.07 0.28
CA ARG A 21 12.44 -18.47 0.63
C ARG A 21 11.36 -19.45 0.20
N ALA A 22 10.27 -18.97 -0.41
CA ALA A 22 9.17 -19.83 -0.87
C ALA A 22 9.58 -20.64 -2.12
N VAL A 23 9.06 -21.87 -2.20
CA VAL A 23 9.28 -22.80 -3.33
C VAL A 23 8.79 -22.23 -4.67
N PHE A 24 7.83 -21.32 -4.62
CA PHE A 24 7.38 -20.54 -5.78
C PHE A 24 7.19 -19.08 -5.39
N GLN A 25 7.34 -18.19 -6.37
CA GLN A 25 7.11 -16.76 -6.20
C GLN A 25 5.78 -16.37 -6.82
N GLN A 26 5.02 -15.53 -6.12
CA GLN A 26 3.76 -14.96 -6.62
C GLN A 26 3.88 -13.45 -6.72
N TYR A 27 3.37 -12.90 -7.82
CA TYR A 27 3.38 -11.47 -8.10
C TYR A 27 1.97 -11.02 -8.51
N GLN A 28 1.59 -9.81 -8.11
CA GLN A 28 0.31 -9.18 -8.47
C GLN A 28 0.56 -7.77 -8.99
N PRO A 29 1.06 -7.63 -10.24
CA PRO A 29 1.28 -6.32 -10.83
C PRO A 29 -0.05 -5.62 -11.10
N VAL A 30 -0.08 -4.30 -10.94
CA VAL A 30 -1.17 -3.46 -11.46
C VAL A 30 -0.91 -3.23 -12.94
N VAL A 31 -1.90 -3.54 -13.78
CA VAL A 31 -1.83 -3.38 -15.24
C VAL A 31 -2.96 -2.49 -15.73
N MET A 32 -2.69 -1.74 -16.80
CA MET A 32 -3.71 -1.10 -17.61
C MET A 32 -4.22 -2.10 -18.66
N LEU A 33 -5.54 -2.25 -18.74
CA LEU A 33 -6.20 -3.12 -19.72
C LEU A 33 -5.96 -2.63 -21.15
N GLN A 34 -6.10 -3.53 -22.11
CA GLN A 34 -5.96 -3.28 -23.54
C GLN A 34 -4.56 -2.77 -23.94
N LYS A 35 -3.53 -3.22 -23.21
CA LYS A 35 -2.13 -2.87 -23.43
C LYS A 35 -1.27 -4.12 -23.59
N GLY A 36 -0.11 -3.92 -24.21
CA GLY A 36 0.94 -4.91 -24.30
C GLY A 36 1.95 -4.77 -23.17
N TYR A 37 2.36 -5.90 -22.62
CA TYR A 37 3.41 -6.00 -21.61
C TYR A 37 4.38 -7.10 -21.99
N THR A 38 5.63 -6.96 -21.58
CA THR A 38 6.60 -8.05 -21.59
C THR A 38 7.15 -8.33 -20.20
N ILE A 39 7.48 -9.58 -19.95
CA ILE A 39 8.01 -10.09 -18.69
C ILE A 39 9.42 -10.62 -18.92
N HIS A 40 10.35 -10.10 -18.12
CA HIS A 40 11.77 -10.45 -18.16
C HIS A 40 12.19 -11.02 -16.81
N TRP A 41 12.92 -12.12 -16.84
CA TRP A 41 13.33 -12.84 -15.65
C TRP A 41 14.69 -12.32 -15.15
N ASN A 42 14.87 -12.28 -13.84
CA ASN A 42 16.17 -11.91 -13.24
C ASN A 42 17.15 -13.10 -13.23
N GLY A 43 16.66 -14.29 -13.57
CA GLY A 43 17.40 -15.54 -13.64
C GLY A 43 16.83 -16.40 -14.77
N LYS A 44 16.96 -17.72 -14.65
CA LYS A 44 16.33 -18.64 -15.60
C LYS A 44 14.80 -18.47 -15.59
N ALA A 45 14.19 -18.52 -16.77
CA ALA A 45 12.74 -18.62 -16.89
C ALA A 45 12.22 -19.88 -16.18
N PRO A 46 11.14 -19.81 -15.38
CA PRO A 46 10.60 -20.99 -14.71
C PRO A 46 10.08 -22.04 -15.72
N ASN A 47 10.38 -23.32 -15.47
CA ASN A 47 9.86 -24.44 -16.27
C ASN A 47 8.32 -24.52 -16.25
N VAL A 48 7.71 -24.02 -15.18
CA VAL A 48 6.25 -23.92 -15.05
C VAL A 48 5.90 -22.50 -14.61
N THR A 49 5.10 -21.82 -15.42
CA THR A 49 4.60 -20.47 -15.13
C THR A 49 3.08 -20.47 -15.16
N TYR A 50 2.46 -19.80 -14.19
CA TYR A 50 1.01 -19.62 -14.12
C TYR A 50 0.66 -18.15 -14.24
N LEU A 51 -0.23 -17.82 -15.17
CA LEU A 51 -0.79 -16.48 -15.34
C LEU A 51 -2.26 -16.52 -14.96
N TYR A 52 -2.61 -15.90 -13.83
CA TYR A 52 -3.99 -15.84 -13.36
C TYR A 52 -4.67 -14.54 -13.81
N LEU A 53 -5.91 -14.64 -14.27
CA LEU A 53 -6.74 -13.50 -14.64
C LEU A 53 -7.54 -12.99 -13.42
N ILE A 54 -6.84 -12.74 -12.32
CA ILE A 54 -7.47 -12.20 -11.10
C ILE A 54 -7.94 -10.77 -11.36
N ASN A 55 -9.18 -10.45 -10.95
CA ASN A 55 -9.83 -9.14 -11.12
C ASN A 55 -10.15 -8.74 -12.57
N PHE A 56 -9.95 -9.61 -13.56
CA PHE A 56 -10.40 -9.33 -14.93
C PHE A 56 -11.90 -9.58 -15.02
N ASN A 57 -12.66 -8.64 -15.59
CA ASN A 57 -14.04 -8.87 -16.00
C ASN A 57 -14.09 -9.58 -17.34
N LYS A 58 -15.26 -10.12 -17.70
CA LYS A 58 -15.47 -10.70 -19.04
C LYS A 58 -15.02 -9.72 -20.12
N ASN A 59 -14.27 -10.24 -21.08
CA ASN A 59 -13.66 -9.53 -22.20
C ASN A 59 -12.51 -8.57 -21.86
N ASP A 60 -12.21 -8.31 -20.59
CA ASP A 60 -10.98 -7.60 -20.21
C ASP A 60 -9.79 -8.39 -20.74
N TRP A 61 -8.84 -7.68 -21.36
CA TRP A 61 -7.68 -8.33 -21.96
C TRP A 61 -6.41 -7.51 -21.82
N ILE A 62 -5.28 -8.23 -21.83
CA ILE A 62 -3.94 -7.68 -22.07
C ILE A 62 -3.16 -8.62 -22.99
N ARG A 63 -2.19 -8.09 -23.74
CA ARG A 63 -1.19 -8.91 -24.44
C ARG A 63 0.03 -9.05 -23.53
N VAL A 64 0.54 -10.26 -23.38
CA VAL A 64 1.78 -10.51 -22.61
C VAL A 64 2.81 -11.21 -23.49
N GLY A 65 4.06 -10.76 -23.41
CA GLY A 65 5.24 -11.42 -23.97
C GLY A 65 6.15 -11.93 -22.87
N LEU A 66 6.37 -13.23 -22.75
CA LEU A 66 7.25 -13.80 -21.72
C LEU A 66 8.60 -14.15 -22.33
N CYS A 67 9.69 -13.70 -21.70
CA CYS A 67 11.03 -13.98 -22.20
C CYS A 67 11.46 -15.42 -21.92
N TYR A 68 11.80 -16.17 -22.96
CA TYR A 68 12.37 -17.50 -22.91
C TYR A 68 13.61 -17.58 -23.79
N GLN A 69 14.39 -18.65 -23.67
CA GLN A 69 15.52 -18.89 -24.56
C GLN A 69 15.03 -19.32 -25.95
N PRO A 70 15.81 -19.09 -27.02
CA PRO A 70 15.47 -19.59 -28.35
C PRO A 70 15.27 -21.11 -28.35
N ASN A 71 14.44 -21.61 -29.28
CA ASN A 71 14.15 -23.04 -29.44
C ASN A 71 13.52 -23.71 -28.19
N THR A 72 12.73 -22.95 -27.42
CA THR A 72 11.97 -23.51 -26.29
C THR A 72 10.68 -24.17 -26.80
N ASP A 73 10.43 -25.41 -26.37
CA ASP A 73 9.15 -26.08 -26.60
C ASP A 73 8.12 -25.70 -25.52
N PHE A 74 6.91 -25.36 -25.96
CA PHE A 74 5.84 -24.89 -25.08
C PHE A 74 4.66 -25.86 -25.06
N THR A 75 4.21 -26.21 -23.85
CA THR A 75 2.89 -26.78 -23.61
C THR A 75 2.07 -25.77 -22.82
N ILE A 76 1.07 -25.16 -23.47
CA ILE A 76 0.29 -24.06 -22.89
C ILE A 76 -1.18 -24.47 -22.84
N VAL A 77 -1.77 -24.34 -21.66
CA VAL A 77 -3.18 -24.70 -21.41
C VAL A 77 -3.89 -23.62 -20.62
N LEU A 78 -5.16 -23.38 -20.96
CA LEU A 78 -6.10 -22.63 -20.13
C LEU A 78 -6.82 -23.62 -19.21
N GLU A 79 -6.80 -23.33 -17.92
CA GLU A 79 -7.47 -24.08 -16.87
C GLU A 79 -8.35 -23.14 -16.05
N THR A 80 -9.40 -23.67 -15.44
CA THR A 80 -10.19 -22.94 -14.44
C THR A 80 -9.98 -23.59 -13.07
N PHE A 81 -9.44 -22.85 -12.11
CA PHE A 81 -9.16 -23.33 -10.77
C PHE A 81 -10.27 -22.92 -9.79
N GLN A 82 -10.92 -23.89 -9.17
CA GLN A 82 -11.93 -23.65 -8.14
C GLN A 82 -11.27 -23.58 -6.75
N ARG A 83 -11.25 -22.39 -6.16
CA ARG A 83 -10.63 -22.16 -4.85
C ARG A 83 -11.32 -22.90 -3.70
N LYS A 84 -12.66 -23.04 -3.72
CA LYS A 84 -13.42 -23.66 -2.63
C LYS A 84 -13.14 -25.16 -2.49
N SER A 85 -13.09 -25.86 -3.62
CA SER A 85 -12.85 -27.30 -3.69
C SER A 85 -11.37 -27.66 -3.88
N SER A 86 -10.50 -26.67 -4.08
CA SER A 86 -9.12 -26.85 -4.54
C SER A 86 -9.02 -27.74 -5.79
N ALA A 87 -10.06 -27.78 -6.62
CA ALA A 87 -10.15 -28.63 -7.78
C ALA A 87 -9.91 -27.84 -9.08
N LEU A 88 -9.36 -28.51 -10.08
CA LEU A 88 -9.34 -28.01 -11.45
C LEU A 88 -10.61 -28.43 -12.17
N SER A 89 -11.12 -27.55 -13.03
CA SER A 89 -12.14 -27.93 -14.01
C SER A 89 -11.60 -29.03 -14.94
N SER A 90 -12.47 -29.98 -15.30
CA SER A 90 -12.17 -31.01 -16.30
C SER A 90 -12.00 -30.43 -17.72
N LYS A 91 -12.49 -29.22 -17.97
CA LYS A 91 -12.35 -28.54 -19.26
C LYS A 91 -10.99 -27.83 -19.35
N ILE A 92 -10.07 -28.44 -20.09
CA ILE A 92 -8.74 -27.89 -20.38
C ILE A 92 -8.70 -27.50 -21.87
N GLU A 93 -8.39 -26.25 -22.16
CA GLU A 93 -8.26 -25.76 -23.54
C GLU A 93 -6.76 -25.59 -23.87
N ARG A 94 -6.25 -26.30 -24.88
CA ARG A 94 -4.84 -26.21 -25.31
C ARG A 94 -4.63 -25.05 -26.26
N TYR A 95 -3.50 -24.36 -26.15
CA TYR A 95 -3.12 -23.34 -27.10
C TYR A 95 -2.37 -23.93 -28.29
N THR A 96 -2.53 -23.32 -29.46
CA THR A 96 -1.85 -23.68 -30.71
C THR A 96 -0.92 -22.56 -31.19
N PRO A 97 0.21 -22.88 -31.84
CA PRO A 97 1.12 -21.88 -32.35
C PRO A 97 0.55 -21.15 -33.57
N VAL A 98 0.92 -19.88 -33.76
CA VAL A 98 0.72 -19.08 -34.97
C VAL A 98 2.05 -18.50 -35.46
N SER A 99 2.06 -17.93 -36.67
CA SER A 99 3.30 -17.50 -37.34
C SER A 99 3.74 -16.07 -37.00
N SER A 100 2.83 -15.24 -36.45
CA SER A 100 3.09 -13.82 -36.19
C SER A 100 2.21 -13.22 -35.09
N VAL A 101 2.63 -12.06 -34.56
CA VAL A 101 1.81 -11.25 -33.63
C VAL A 101 0.51 -10.78 -34.31
N LEU A 102 0.55 -10.48 -35.62
CA LEU A 102 -0.64 -10.05 -36.36
C LEU A 102 -1.71 -11.14 -36.41
N GLU A 103 -1.32 -12.42 -36.62
CA GLU A 103 -2.26 -13.54 -36.55
C GLU A 103 -2.85 -13.71 -35.15
N LEU A 104 -2.04 -13.48 -34.13
CA LEU A 104 -2.46 -13.52 -32.73
C LEU A 104 -3.49 -12.40 -32.42
N GLU A 105 -3.38 -11.25 -33.08
CA GLU A 105 -4.25 -10.08 -32.89
C GLU A 105 -5.62 -10.19 -33.61
N LYS A 106 -5.73 -11.03 -34.66
CA LYS A 106 -6.97 -11.21 -35.43
C LYS A 106 -8.14 -11.70 -34.56
N ASN A 107 -7.87 -12.61 -33.63
CA ASN A 107 -8.87 -13.10 -32.68
C ASN A 107 -8.24 -13.33 -31.31
N ARG A 108 -8.40 -12.35 -30.42
CA ARG A 108 -7.80 -12.33 -29.08
C ARG A 108 -8.37 -13.38 -28.12
N SER A 109 -9.53 -13.95 -28.45
CA SER A 109 -10.18 -14.99 -27.63
C SER A 109 -9.65 -16.38 -27.94
N ASP A 110 -9.04 -16.57 -29.12
CA ASP A 110 -8.49 -17.85 -29.55
C ASP A 110 -7.34 -18.28 -28.62
N LYS A 111 -7.26 -19.59 -28.37
CA LYS A 111 -6.14 -20.19 -27.65
C LYS A 111 -4.97 -20.34 -28.60
N LYS A 112 -4.34 -19.21 -28.93
CA LYS A 112 -3.19 -19.13 -29.83
C LYS A 112 -2.01 -18.48 -29.13
N PHE A 113 -0.80 -18.84 -29.55
CA PHE A 113 0.43 -18.22 -29.07
C PHE A 113 1.41 -18.02 -30.23
N TYR A 114 2.24 -16.99 -30.11
CA TYR A 114 3.32 -16.74 -31.05
C TYR A 114 4.65 -16.72 -30.30
N PHE A 115 5.64 -17.46 -30.76
CA PHE A 115 7.00 -17.38 -30.21
C PHE A 115 7.91 -16.67 -31.21
N ASP A 116 8.38 -15.48 -30.85
CA ASP A 116 9.32 -14.73 -31.66
C ASP A 116 10.76 -15.16 -31.36
N ASN A 117 11.29 -16.08 -32.16
CA ASN A 117 12.68 -16.55 -32.03
C ASN A 117 13.71 -15.42 -32.08
N SER A 118 13.43 -14.31 -32.78
CA SER A 118 14.39 -13.20 -32.92
C SER A 118 14.60 -12.45 -31.60
N THR A 119 13.56 -12.36 -30.77
CA THR A 119 13.62 -11.65 -29.48
C THR A 119 13.60 -12.59 -28.28
N GLY A 120 13.12 -13.83 -28.44
CA GLY A 120 12.89 -14.79 -27.36
C GLY A 120 11.57 -14.59 -26.62
N LEU A 121 10.61 -13.84 -27.19
CA LEU A 121 9.34 -13.54 -26.53
C LEU A 121 8.22 -14.49 -26.96
N LEU A 122 7.58 -15.11 -25.97
CA LEU A 122 6.33 -15.85 -26.11
C LEU A 122 5.13 -14.93 -25.90
N PHE A 123 4.41 -14.62 -26.96
CA PHE A 123 3.22 -13.78 -26.95
C PHE A 123 1.92 -14.57 -26.81
N LEU A 124 1.05 -14.07 -25.92
CA LEU A 124 -0.29 -14.58 -25.61
C LEU A 124 -1.25 -13.41 -25.38
N PHE A 125 -2.52 -13.58 -25.69
CA PHE A 125 -3.59 -12.74 -25.14
C PHE A 125 -4.15 -13.38 -23.88
N LEU A 126 -4.17 -12.62 -22.79
CA LEU A 126 -4.90 -12.98 -21.59
C LEU A 126 -6.24 -12.28 -21.67
N GLN A 127 -7.32 -13.02 -21.90
CA GLN A 127 -8.68 -12.49 -21.93
C GLN A 127 -9.61 -13.34 -21.05
N ALA A 128 -10.34 -12.69 -20.14
CA ALA A 128 -11.26 -13.40 -19.26
C ALA A 128 -12.57 -13.71 -19.97
N LYS A 129 -13.06 -14.95 -19.81
CA LYS A 129 -14.25 -15.47 -20.47
C LYS A 129 -15.51 -15.25 -19.63
N TYR A 130 -15.38 -15.30 -18.31
CA TYR A 130 -16.51 -15.30 -17.40
C TYR A 130 -16.66 -13.98 -16.63
N ASN A 131 -17.91 -13.64 -16.30
CA ASN A 131 -18.23 -12.47 -15.47
C ASN A 131 -17.84 -12.72 -14.01
N ARG A 132 -17.43 -11.64 -13.34
CA ARG A 132 -17.23 -11.64 -11.88
C ARG A 132 -18.48 -11.09 -11.20
N ASP A 133 -18.77 -11.61 -10.01
CA ASP A 133 -19.87 -11.14 -9.20
C ASP A 133 -19.36 -10.05 -8.24
N GLY A 134 -19.79 -8.81 -8.45
CA GLY A 134 -19.42 -7.65 -7.64
C GLY A 134 -17.90 -7.45 -7.51
N HIS A 135 -17.40 -7.49 -6.28
CA HIS A 135 -15.98 -7.29 -5.96
C HIS A 135 -15.19 -8.60 -5.83
N SER A 136 -15.74 -9.72 -6.31
CA SER A 136 -15.07 -11.02 -6.27
C SER A 136 -13.80 -11.03 -7.13
N TYR A 137 -12.75 -11.69 -6.65
CA TYR A 137 -11.47 -11.81 -7.38
C TYR A 137 -11.57 -12.65 -8.65
N CYS A 138 -12.48 -13.62 -8.68
CA CYS A 138 -12.67 -14.58 -9.77
C CYS A 138 -14.17 -14.76 -10.06
N SER A 139 -14.49 -15.38 -11.18
CA SER A 139 -15.87 -15.73 -11.55
C SER A 139 -16.44 -16.85 -10.67
N SER A 140 -17.75 -17.05 -10.72
CA SER A 140 -18.43 -18.20 -10.11
C SER A 140 -17.97 -19.55 -10.69
N GLN A 141 -17.45 -19.57 -11.91
CA GLN A 141 -16.87 -20.76 -12.55
C GLN A 141 -15.49 -21.13 -11.97
N GLY A 142 -14.82 -20.17 -11.33
CA GLY A 142 -13.47 -20.28 -10.78
C GLY A 142 -12.52 -19.23 -11.34
N CYS A 143 -11.25 -19.35 -10.97
CA CYS A 143 -10.18 -18.47 -11.43
C CYS A 143 -9.58 -19.01 -12.72
N GLU A 144 -9.77 -18.30 -13.82
CA GLU A 144 -9.11 -18.60 -15.09
C GLU A 144 -7.60 -18.41 -14.95
N ARG A 145 -6.83 -19.42 -15.34
CA ARG A 145 -5.37 -19.39 -15.31
C ARG A 145 -4.78 -20.07 -16.53
N ILE A 146 -3.70 -19.51 -17.04
CA ILE A 146 -2.93 -20.10 -18.12
C ILE A 146 -1.69 -20.73 -17.51
N LYS A 147 -1.50 -22.02 -17.76
CA LYS A 147 -0.33 -22.79 -17.35
C LYS A 147 0.57 -22.97 -18.57
N ILE A 148 1.79 -22.47 -18.45
CA ILE A 148 2.85 -22.60 -19.45
C ILE A 148 3.88 -23.57 -18.88
N VAL A 149 4.10 -24.67 -19.57
CA VAL A 149 5.13 -25.66 -19.25
C VAL A 149 6.17 -25.64 -20.37
N THR A 150 7.44 -25.53 -19.99
CA THR A 150 8.56 -25.53 -20.93
C THR A 150 9.51 -26.67 -20.64
N LYS A 151 10.06 -27.28 -21.70
CA LYS A 151 11.18 -28.22 -21.61
C LYS A 151 12.48 -27.48 -21.90
N ASP A 152 12.80 -26.50 -21.06
CA ASP A 152 13.99 -25.65 -21.26
C ASP A 152 15.21 -26.28 -20.56
N SER A 153 16.17 -26.76 -21.36
CA SER A 153 17.46 -27.29 -20.89
C SER A 153 18.50 -26.19 -20.68
N ALA A 154 18.25 -24.97 -21.16
CA ALA A 154 19.22 -23.88 -21.11
C ALA A 154 19.48 -23.40 -19.68
N LYS A 155 20.73 -23.01 -19.44
CA LYS A 155 21.21 -22.41 -18.19
C LYS A 155 21.54 -20.94 -18.49
N GLY A 156 20.91 -20.00 -17.80
CA GLY A 156 21.18 -18.58 -18.01
C GLY A 156 20.03 -17.67 -17.60
N VAL A 157 20.27 -16.36 -17.66
CA VAL A 157 19.25 -15.34 -17.40
C VAL A 157 18.37 -15.16 -18.63
N SER A 158 17.06 -15.30 -18.47
CA SER A 158 16.10 -15.07 -19.54
C SER A 158 15.62 -13.62 -19.51
N ASN A 159 16.45 -12.72 -20.04
CA ASN A 159 16.14 -11.30 -20.18
C ASN A 159 16.26 -10.82 -21.64
N CYS A 160 15.09 -10.53 -22.23
CA CYS A 160 14.95 -10.15 -23.63
C CYS A 160 14.90 -8.63 -23.87
N MET A 161 15.08 -7.77 -22.86
CA MET A 161 14.81 -6.31 -22.97
C MET A 161 15.56 -5.65 -24.14
N ALA A 162 16.86 -5.95 -24.27
CA ALA A 162 17.71 -5.37 -25.30
C ALA A 162 17.28 -5.74 -26.73
N LYS A 163 16.72 -6.95 -26.92
CA LYS A 163 16.19 -7.40 -28.22
C LYS A 163 14.73 -6.99 -28.43
N ALA A 164 13.95 -6.89 -27.36
CA ALA A 164 12.53 -6.62 -27.40
C ALA A 164 12.24 -5.18 -27.84
N TYR A 165 12.89 -4.18 -27.23
CA TYR A 165 12.46 -2.78 -27.38
C TYR A 165 12.92 -2.00 -28.60
N PRO A 166 13.88 -2.49 -29.40
CA PRO A 166 14.02 -2.05 -30.78
C PRO A 166 12.82 -2.43 -31.67
N LYS A 167 12.05 -3.48 -31.31
CA LYS A 167 10.98 -4.07 -32.16
C LYS A 167 9.56 -3.84 -31.63
N TYR A 168 9.38 -3.89 -30.31
CA TYR A 168 8.07 -3.91 -29.66
C TYR A 168 7.73 -2.65 -28.88
N SER A 169 8.58 -1.61 -28.93
CA SER A 169 8.22 -0.32 -28.36
C SER A 169 7.01 0.26 -29.11
N GLN A 170 6.04 0.75 -28.35
CA GLN A 170 4.83 1.38 -28.88
C GLN A 170 4.73 2.83 -28.43
N GLY A 171 4.02 3.67 -29.19
CA GLY A 171 3.62 4.99 -28.73
C GLY A 171 2.46 4.90 -27.73
N PRO A 172 2.38 5.77 -26.71
CA PRO A 172 1.23 5.80 -25.80
C PRO A 172 -0.08 6.07 -26.56
N ALA A 173 -1.09 5.21 -26.40
CA ALA A 173 -2.37 5.42 -27.11
C ALA A 173 -3.11 6.70 -26.67
N VAL A 174 -2.86 7.19 -25.45
CA VAL A 174 -3.37 8.46 -24.95
C VAL A 174 -2.28 9.14 -24.13
N ILE A 175 -1.79 10.28 -24.60
CA ILE A 175 -0.86 11.13 -23.86
C ILE A 175 -1.70 12.02 -22.93
N LYS A 176 -1.96 11.54 -21.71
CA LYS A 176 -2.39 12.44 -20.63
C LYS A 176 -1.15 12.89 -19.87
N GLN A 177 -0.86 14.18 -19.90
CA GLN A 177 0.15 14.73 -19.02
C GLN A 177 -0.26 14.47 -17.57
N MET A 178 0.64 13.88 -16.79
CA MET A 178 0.44 13.84 -15.34
C MET A 178 0.36 15.28 -14.85
N PRO A 179 -0.58 15.62 -13.95
CA PRO A 179 -0.61 16.94 -13.33
C PRO A 179 0.77 17.25 -12.74
N VAL A 180 1.26 18.47 -13.00
CA VAL A 180 2.51 18.93 -12.40
C VAL A 180 2.36 18.88 -10.88
N LYS A 181 3.38 18.37 -10.19
CA LYS A 181 3.39 18.36 -8.73
C LYS A 181 3.32 19.81 -8.24
N THR A 182 2.23 20.18 -7.57
CA THR A 182 2.11 21.53 -7.03
C THR A 182 3.11 21.74 -5.91
N THR A 183 3.90 22.80 -6.01
CA THR A 183 4.94 23.19 -5.03
C THR A 183 4.44 24.19 -4.00
N VAL A 184 3.20 24.69 -4.16
CA VAL A 184 2.61 25.70 -3.28
C VAL A 184 2.19 25.08 -1.93
N PRO A 185 2.57 25.67 -0.79
CA PRO A 185 2.11 25.25 0.54
C PRO A 185 0.58 25.33 0.67
N CYS A 186 -0.04 24.39 1.41
CA CYS A 186 -1.48 24.45 1.65
C CYS A 186 -1.78 25.38 2.84
N THR A 187 -2.13 26.63 2.51
CA THR A 187 -2.44 27.69 3.48
C THR A 187 -3.64 27.36 4.38
N LYS A 188 -4.63 26.62 3.87
CA LYS A 188 -5.83 26.23 4.64
C LYS A 188 -5.61 25.08 5.61
N CYS A 189 -4.57 24.27 5.42
CA CYS A 189 -4.31 23.09 6.22
C CYS A 189 -2.97 23.14 7.00
N GLY A 190 -2.29 24.29 6.97
CA GLY A 190 -1.11 24.58 7.80
C GLY A 190 0.13 23.73 7.49
N THR A 191 0.14 23.05 6.34
CA THR A 191 1.19 22.09 5.98
C THR A 191 2.23 22.72 5.06
N THR A 192 3.49 22.37 5.29
CA THR A 192 4.61 22.70 4.41
C THR A 192 4.62 21.86 3.13
N GLN A 193 3.78 20.81 3.01
CA GLN A 193 3.67 19.96 1.82
C GLN A 193 2.20 19.73 1.43
N MET A 194 1.86 19.65 0.14
CA MET A 194 0.48 19.29 -0.23
C MET A 194 0.11 17.89 0.27
N VAL A 195 -0.83 17.84 1.22
CA VAL A 195 -1.41 16.59 1.73
C VAL A 195 -2.62 16.24 0.85
N PHE A 196 -2.48 15.16 0.09
CA PHE A 196 -3.61 14.57 -0.62
C PHE A 196 -4.39 13.69 0.35
N THR A 197 -5.63 14.06 0.65
CA THR A 197 -6.58 13.20 1.36
C THR A 197 -7.69 12.80 0.41
N SER A 198 -8.13 11.54 0.49
CA SER A 198 -9.34 11.07 -0.19
C SER A 198 -10.62 11.69 0.39
N ASP A 199 -10.52 12.31 1.57
CA ASP A 199 -11.63 12.95 2.28
C ASP A 199 -11.40 14.47 2.51
N PRO A 200 -11.29 15.29 1.45
CA PRO A 200 -10.96 16.72 1.57
C PRO A 200 -12.04 17.56 2.28
N HIS A 201 -13.19 16.96 2.57
CA HIS A 201 -14.33 17.58 3.22
C HIS A 201 -14.32 17.39 4.75
N LYS A 202 -13.37 16.64 5.29
CA LYS A 202 -13.18 16.45 6.74
C LYS A 202 -12.27 17.55 7.30
N ASN A 203 -12.49 17.88 8.57
CA ASN A 203 -11.57 18.72 9.33
C ASN A 203 -10.44 17.85 9.88
N TYR A 204 -9.21 18.38 9.86
CA TYR A 204 -8.02 17.68 10.32
C TYR A 204 -7.28 18.50 11.35
N LEU A 205 -6.81 17.84 12.39
CA LEU A 205 -5.87 18.35 13.38
C LEU A 205 -4.45 18.09 12.89
N LEU A 206 -3.65 19.14 12.77
CA LEU A 206 -2.22 19.00 12.52
C LEU A 206 -1.52 18.70 13.85
N VAL A 207 -0.82 17.57 13.89
CA VAL A 207 0.02 17.17 15.00
C VAL A 207 1.44 16.97 14.53
N GLN A 208 2.38 17.55 15.27
CA GLN A 208 3.80 17.31 15.10
C GLN A 208 4.41 16.81 16.41
N ILE A 209 5.24 15.77 16.35
CA ILE A 209 6.01 15.28 17.50
C ILE A 209 7.47 15.23 17.06
N ILE A 210 8.33 15.97 17.76
CA ILE A 210 9.77 15.90 17.56
C ILE A 210 10.37 15.11 18.72
N LEU A 211 11.01 13.99 18.36
CA LEU A 211 11.83 13.19 19.26
C LEU A 211 13.28 13.65 19.13
N SER A 212 13.92 14.02 20.25
CA SER A 212 15.35 14.34 20.29
C SER A 212 16.14 13.17 20.87
N GLY A 213 17.14 12.69 20.12
CA GLY A 213 18.16 11.76 20.60
C GLY A 213 19.22 12.45 21.47
N LYS A 214 20.13 11.64 22.07
CA LYS A 214 21.17 12.10 23.02
C LYS A 214 22.09 13.19 22.42
N ASP A 215 22.48 13.06 21.15
CA ASP A 215 23.45 13.96 20.49
C ASP A 215 22.85 15.32 20.09
N GLU A 216 21.54 15.39 19.92
CA GLU A 216 20.82 16.58 19.43
C GLU A 216 20.38 17.51 20.58
N LEU A 217 20.40 16.99 21.82
CA LEU A 217 20.24 17.79 23.04
C LEU A 217 21.34 18.86 23.17
N ASN A 218 22.55 18.55 22.67
CA ASN A 218 23.71 19.43 22.69
C ASN A 218 23.67 20.52 21.59
N ARG A 219 22.77 20.39 20.59
CA ARG A 219 22.59 21.35 19.49
C ARG A 219 21.41 22.32 19.70
N GLY A 220 20.78 22.29 20.88
CA GLY A 220 19.68 23.21 21.23
C GLY A 220 18.32 22.84 20.63
N GLN A 221 18.18 21.68 19.97
CA GLN A 221 16.89 21.24 19.42
C GLN A 221 16.09 20.47 20.48
N GLN A 222 15.00 21.08 20.94
CA GLN A 222 14.17 20.55 22.03
C GLN A 222 13.08 19.62 21.49
N ALA A 223 12.90 18.48 22.15
CA ALA A 223 11.74 17.62 21.90
C ALA A 223 10.46 18.36 22.28
N PHE A 224 9.40 18.24 21.47
CA PHE A 224 8.10 18.84 21.73
C PHE A 224 6.97 18.09 21.04
N ILE A 225 5.75 18.37 21.50
CA ILE A 225 4.50 18.02 20.81
C ILE A 225 3.84 19.33 20.38
N SER A 226 3.44 19.46 19.12
CA SER A 226 2.68 20.61 18.61
C SER A 226 1.31 20.16 18.11
N VAL A 227 0.28 20.93 18.47
CA VAL A 227 -1.11 20.73 18.06
C VAL A 227 -1.61 22.03 17.45
N ASN A 228 -1.94 22.04 16.16
CA ASN A 228 -2.33 23.24 15.42
C ASN A 228 -1.43 24.45 15.72
N ASN A 229 -0.11 24.25 15.64
CA ASN A 229 0.94 25.25 15.90
C ASN A 229 1.11 25.68 17.38
N THR A 230 0.34 25.11 18.31
CA THR A 230 0.55 25.33 19.74
C THR A 230 1.55 24.30 20.26
N MET A 231 2.72 24.77 20.73
CA MET A 231 3.82 23.92 21.16
C MET A 231 3.76 23.57 22.65
N PHE A 232 3.95 22.30 22.96
CA PHE A 232 4.07 21.73 24.29
C PHE A 232 5.47 21.14 24.44
N SER A 233 6.31 21.84 25.21
CA SER A 233 7.72 21.51 25.39
C SER A 233 7.95 20.77 26.71
N PHE A 234 9.02 19.98 26.75
CA PHE A 234 9.43 19.30 27.97
C PHE A 234 10.21 20.25 28.88
N LYS A 235 9.69 20.47 30.10
CA LYS A 235 10.43 21.20 31.15
C LYS A 235 11.59 20.39 31.73
N ASN A 236 11.38 19.07 31.87
CA ASN A 236 12.34 18.10 32.43
C ASN A 236 12.31 16.79 31.61
N ASN A 237 13.24 15.86 31.88
CA ASN A 237 13.18 14.49 31.37
C ASN A 237 11.92 13.77 31.90
N GLY A 238 11.27 12.97 31.06
CA GLY A 238 10.02 12.30 31.41
C GLY A 238 9.13 11.99 30.22
N ILE A 239 7.84 11.80 30.51
CA ILE A 239 6.79 11.44 29.55
C ILE A 239 5.79 12.59 29.47
N LEU A 240 5.69 13.24 28.31
CA LEU A 240 4.71 14.29 28.06
C LEU A 240 3.49 13.67 27.38
N VAL A 241 2.31 13.92 27.94
CA VAL A 241 1.01 13.51 27.39
C VAL A 241 0.18 14.75 27.10
N VAL A 242 -0.26 14.92 25.86
CA VAL A 242 -1.18 15.97 25.43
C VAL A 242 -2.48 15.31 24.99
N VAL A 243 -3.60 15.78 25.54
CA VAL A 243 -4.95 15.26 25.28
C VAL A 243 -5.73 16.32 24.51
N VAL A 244 -6.36 15.90 23.42
CA VAL A 244 -7.15 16.77 22.55
C VAL A 244 -8.55 16.18 22.40
N ASP A 245 -9.57 17.00 22.56
CA ASP A 245 -10.95 16.61 22.29
C ASP A 245 -11.14 16.36 20.79
N ALA A 246 -11.61 15.17 20.41
CA ALA A 246 -11.70 14.78 19.00
C ALA A 246 -12.84 15.47 18.23
N CYS A 247 -13.77 16.13 18.93
CA CYS A 247 -14.90 16.84 18.34
C CYS A 247 -14.63 18.32 18.17
N THR A 248 -13.90 18.96 19.08
CA THR A 248 -13.57 20.39 18.97
C THR A 248 -12.17 20.62 18.40
N GLY A 249 -11.27 19.65 18.54
CA GLY A 249 -9.85 19.81 18.24
C GLY A 249 -9.09 20.65 19.28
N THR A 250 -9.72 20.97 20.41
CA THR A 250 -9.11 21.77 21.48
C THR A 250 -8.31 20.89 22.43
N VAL A 251 -7.14 21.36 22.84
CA VAL A 251 -6.32 20.69 23.86
C VAL A 251 -7.06 20.77 25.20
N SER A 252 -7.44 19.61 25.75
CA SER A 252 -8.15 19.49 27.03
C SER A 252 -7.21 19.25 28.21
N GLY A 253 -5.95 18.87 27.94
CA GLY A 253 -4.93 18.75 28.98
C GLY A 253 -3.54 18.50 28.41
N ASN A 254 -2.52 18.92 29.16
CA ASN A 254 -1.14 18.51 28.95
C ASN A 254 -0.51 18.18 30.31
N ASN A 255 0.11 17.01 30.42
CA ASN A 255 0.71 16.52 31.65
C ASN A 255 2.11 15.99 31.38
N LEU A 256 3.09 16.46 32.14
CA LEU A 256 4.45 15.95 32.13
C LEU A 256 4.67 15.06 33.35
N PHE A 257 4.95 13.78 33.14
CA PHE A 257 5.29 12.82 34.19
C PHE A 257 6.81 12.67 34.26
N SER A 258 7.41 13.07 35.39
CA SER A 258 8.86 13.03 35.61
C SER A 258 9.19 12.50 37.01
N GLY A 259 10.40 11.97 37.19
CA GLY A 259 10.84 11.42 38.49
C GLY A 259 9.89 10.33 38.99
N ALA A 260 9.48 10.40 40.26
CA ALA A 260 8.58 9.42 40.87
C ALA A 260 7.19 9.33 40.21
N ASP A 261 6.72 10.41 39.56
CA ASP A 261 5.39 10.46 38.93
C ASP A 261 5.31 9.64 37.64
N ILE A 262 6.45 9.22 37.06
CA ILE A 262 6.48 8.35 35.87
C ILE A 262 5.63 7.09 36.10
N ASN A 263 5.65 6.51 37.29
CA ASN A 263 4.88 5.31 37.63
C ASN A 263 3.35 5.50 37.58
N ARG A 264 2.87 6.74 37.63
CA ARG A 264 1.43 7.08 37.58
C ARG A 264 0.89 7.19 36.16
N VAL A 265 1.76 7.32 35.15
CA VAL A 265 1.36 7.56 33.75
C VAL A 265 0.42 6.48 33.23
N GLY A 266 0.69 5.20 33.51
CA GLY A 266 -0.15 4.11 33.01
C GLY A 266 -1.55 4.10 33.61
N GLY A 267 -1.69 4.54 34.87
CA GLY A 267 -2.99 4.75 35.50
C GLY A 267 -3.75 5.90 34.84
N TYR A 268 -3.07 7.04 34.64
CA TYR A 268 -3.64 8.21 33.97
C TYR A 268 -4.13 7.88 32.55
N LEU A 269 -3.33 7.20 31.74
CA LEU A 269 -3.70 6.78 30.38
C LEU A 269 -4.91 5.82 30.36
N LYS A 270 -5.11 5.02 31.41
CA LYS A 270 -6.20 4.04 31.51
C LYS A 270 -7.52 4.66 31.98
N SER A 271 -7.50 5.61 32.90
CA SER A 271 -8.72 6.14 33.54
C SER A 271 -8.83 7.67 33.59
N GLY A 272 -7.72 8.39 33.55
CA GLY A 272 -7.69 9.85 33.69
C GLY A 272 -7.97 10.64 32.41
N ILE A 273 -8.12 9.95 31.27
CA ILE A 273 -8.40 10.59 29.97
C ILE A 273 -9.90 10.48 29.63
N PRO A 274 -10.58 11.60 29.34
CA PRO A 274 -11.98 11.59 28.90
C PRO A 274 -12.20 10.74 27.65
N GLN A 275 -13.40 10.17 27.52
CA GLN A 275 -13.81 9.51 26.28
C GLN A 275 -13.78 10.50 25.11
N ARG A 276 -13.61 9.99 23.89
CA ARG A 276 -13.56 10.76 22.63
C ARG A 276 -12.35 11.69 22.54
N SER A 277 -11.22 11.27 23.11
CA SER A 277 -9.99 12.06 23.11
C SER A 277 -8.92 11.46 22.21
N VAL A 278 -8.25 12.32 21.46
CA VAL A 278 -6.95 12.03 20.84
C VAL A 278 -5.89 12.18 21.92
N VAL A 279 -4.98 11.20 22.00
CA VAL A 279 -3.91 11.16 22.99
C VAL A 279 -2.57 11.19 22.27
N LEU A 280 -1.78 12.21 22.54
CA LEU A 280 -0.42 12.35 22.03
C LEU A 280 0.54 12.12 23.19
N LEU A 281 1.51 11.23 22.99
CA LEU A 281 2.52 10.94 24.00
C LEU A 281 3.90 11.02 23.36
N SER A 282 4.84 11.63 24.07
CA SER A 282 6.24 11.66 23.70
C SER A 282 7.09 11.44 24.95
N MET A 283 8.23 10.79 24.78
CA MET A 283 9.23 10.58 25.85
C MET A 283 10.49 11.39 25.55
N ARG A 284 11.09 11.97 26.60
CA ARG A 284 12.37 12.69 26.51
C ARG A 284 13.32 12.25 27.62
N GLY A 285 14.56 11.98 27.26
CA GLY A 285 15.64 11.61 28.18
C GLY A 285 15.65 10.11 28.50
N GLU A 286 16.56 9.71 29.38
CA GLU A 286 16.62 8.35 29.92
C GLU A 286 15.49 8.17 30.93
N VAL A 287 14.45 7.46 30.51
CA VAL A 287 13.24 7.21 31.28
C VAL A 287 13.04 5.71 31.38
N GLU A 288 13.07 5.19 32.60
CA GLU A 288 12.67 3.81 32.86
C GLU A 288 11.19 3.65 32.49
N ILE A 289 10.90 2.64 31.68
CA ILE A 289 9.55 2.39 31.20
C ILE A 289 8.72 1.78 32.34
N PRO A 290 7.62 2.44 32.76
CA PRO A 290 6.79 1.90 33.81
C PRO A 290 6.06 0.63 33.32
N ASN A 291 6.00 -0.39 34.19
CA ASN A 291 5.48 -1.73 33.88
C ASN A 291 4.05 -1.75 33.32
N ASN A 292 3.22 -0.74 33.65
CA ASN A 292 1.83 -0.64 33.21
C ASN A 292 1.63 0.15 31.92
N LEU A 293 2.69 0.75 31.34
CA LEU A 293 2.60 1.62 30.17
C LEU A 293 2.16 0.84 28.92
N SER A 294 2.75 -0.32 28.65
CA SER A 294 2.40 -1.12 27.46
C SER A 294 0.92 -1.55 27.44
N GLU A 295 0.38 -1.94 28.60
CA GLU A 295 -1.06 -2.24 28.72
C GLU A 295 -1.93 -1.00 28.58
N ALA A 296 -1.46 0.15 29.08
CA ALA A 296 -2.18 1.41 28.91
C ALA A 296 -2.24 1.84 27.43
N LEU A 297 -1.14 1.71 26.68
CA LEU A 297 -1.10 2.00 25.24
C LEU A 297 -2.05 1.08 24.43
N LYS A 298 -2.19 -0.18 24.84
CA LYS A 298 -3.18 -1.11 24.26
C LYS A 298 -4.61 -0.63 24.44
N SER A 299 -4.93 -0.07 25.61
CA SER A 299 -6.25 0.53 25.88
C SER A 299 -6.54 1.76 25.02
N LEU A 300 -5.50 2.39 24.47
CA LEU A 300 -5.58 3.56 23.59
C LEU A 300 -5.42 3.22 22.09
N GLY A 301 -5.42 1.94 21.75
CA GLY A 301 -5.61 1.48 20.38
C GLY A 301 -4.47 0.67 19.76
N THR A 302 -3.36 0.40 20.46
CA THR A 302 -2.40 -0.59 19.93
C THR A 302 -3.05 -1.99 19.82
N ALA A 303 -2.58 -2.80 18.88
CA ALA A 303 -3.12 -4.15 18.66
C ALA A 303 -2.81 -5.11 19.82
N LYS A 304 -1.58 -5.02 20.35
CA LYS A 304 -1.07 -5.77 21.51
C LYS A 304 -0.21 -4.87 22.38
N PRO A 305 0.11 -5.25 23.62
CA PRO A 305 1.05 -4.51 24.45
C PRO A 305 2.39 -4.40 23.70
N PRO A 306 2.87 -3.18 23.41
CA PRO A 306 4.13 -3.02 22.71
C PRO A 306 5.29 -3.35 23.63
N TYR A 307 6.33 -3.95 23.07
CA TYR A 307 7.64 -3.99 23.71
C TYR A 307 8.28 -2.61 23.56
N LEU A 308 8.56 -1.97 24.68
CA LEU A 308 9.20 -0.65 24.72
C LEU A 308 10.64 -0.87 25.22
N GLN A 309 11.62 -0.37 24.47
CA GLN A 309 13.03 -0.49 24.83
C GLN A 309 13.42 0.57 25.86
N SER A 310 14.11 0.15 26.92
CA SER A 310 14.72 1.10 27.87
C SER A 310 15.67 2.03 27.14
N ASN A 311 15.65 3.32 27.48
CA ASN A 311 16.46 4.38 26.85
C ASN A 311 16.19 4.64 25.35
N GLY A 312 15.15 4.04 24.77
CA GLY A 312 14.68 4.35 23.42
C GLY A 312 13.80 5.60 23.38
N SER A 313 13.71 6.24 22.21
CA SER A 313 12.75 7.33 21.97
C SER A 313 11.38 6.75 21.62
N VAL A 314 10.32 7.26 22.24
CA VAL A 314 8.95 6.81 22.01
C VAL A 314 8.04 7.99 21.74
N ALA A 315 7.28 7.90 20.65
CA ALA A 315 6.13 8.76 20.37
C ALA A 315 4.90 7.91 20.08
N PHE A 316 3.73 8.36 20.50
CA PHE A 316 2.50 7.63 20.33
C PHE A 316 1.35 8.58 19.99
N LEU A 317 0.57 8.19 18.98
CA LEU A 317 -0.73 8.77 18.67
C LEU A 317 -1.79 7.71 18.98
N GLY A 318 -2.59 7.95 20.00
CA GLY A 318 -3.64 7.07 20.49
C GLY A 318 -5.01 7.73 20.49
N PHE A 319 -6.02 6.91 20.75
CA PHE A 319 -7.39 7.36 20.85
C PHE A 319 -8.07 6.70 22.05
N ARG A 320 -8.75 7.51 22.87
CA ARG A 320 -9.61 7.04 23.95
C ARG A 320 -11.06 7.01 23.45
N GLY A 321 -11.58 5.82 23.21
CA GLY A 321 -12.95 5.63 22.73
C GLY A 321 -13.33 4.16 22.60
N ASN A 322 -14.52 3.92 22.06
CA ASN A 322 -15.10 2.57 21.91
C ASN A 322 -14.61 1.81 20.66
N PHE A 323 -13.74 2.42 19.86
CA PHE A 323 -13.16 1.78 18.68
C PHE A 323 -11.70 2.23 18.52
N LYS A 324 -10.99 1.57 17.59
CA LYS A 324 -9.57 1.82 17.31
C LYS A 324 -9.42 2.47 15.93
N PRO A 325 -9.18 3.79 15.85
CA PRO A 325 -8.94 4.46 14.57
C PRO A 325 -7.68 3.93 13.87
N SER A 326 -7.72 3.88 12.54
CA SER A 326 -6.59 3.37 11.72
C SER A 326 -5.33 4.25 11.78
N TRP A 327 -5.46 5.51 12.20
CA TRP A 327 -4.34 6.43 12.36
C TRP A 327 -3.57 6.24 13.67
N VAL A 328 -4.09 5.45 14.63
CA VAL A 328 -3.39 5.14 15.88
C VAL A 328 -2.06 4.48 15.56
N LYS A 329 -0.97 5.01 16.10
CA LYS A 329 0.37 4.56 15.75
C LYS A 329 1.37 4.82 16.86
N LEU A 330 2.22 3.82 17.07
CA LEU A 330 3.38 3.88 17.96
C LEU A 330 4.64 4.01 17.10
N PHE A 331 5.54 4.89 17.55
CA PHE A 331 6.86 5.11 16.97
C PHE A 331 7.89 4.85 18.06
N THR A 332 8.84 3.99 17.77
CA THR A 332 9.94 3.64 18.67
C THR A 332 11.25 3.73 17.92
N SER A 333 12.28 4.26 18.57
CA SER A 333 13.63 4.30 18.04
C SER A 333 14.63 3.87 19.10
N PRO A 334 15.64 3.04 18.76
CA PRO A 334 16.73 2.73 19.68
C PRO A 334 17.51 3.98 20.11
N ALA A 335 18.22 3.87 21.23
CA ALA A 335 19.12 4.92 21.72
C ALA A 335 20.18 5.28 20.66
N GLY A 336 20.47 6.57 20.49
CA GLY A 336 21.52 7.05 19.57
C GLY A 336 21.08 7.27 18.12
N HIS A 337 19.83 6.97 17.75
CA HIS A 337 19.27 7.44 16.48
C HIS A 337 18.86 8.92 16.61
N GLY A 338 19.20 9.72 15.60
CA GLY A 338 18.99 11.17 15.56
C GLY A 338 17.53 11.64 15.57
N LEU A 339 17.30 12.92 15.30
CA LEU A 339 15.97 13.53 15.34
C LEU A 339 14.95 12.79 14.48
N ILE A 340 13.80 12.50 15.08
CA ILE A 340 12.64 11.97 14.35
C ILE A 340 11.52 13.00 14.45
N GLN A 341 11.19 13.61 13.31
CA GLN A 341 10.02 14.45 13.16
C GLN A 341 8.85 13.61 12.64
N ILE A 342 7.77 13.56 13.43
CA ILE A 342 6.51 12.91 13.06
C ILE A 342 5.51 14.02 12.78
N GLU A 343 4.98 14.06 11.57
CA GLU A 343 3.86 14.93 11.19
C GLU A 343 2.65 14.08 10.80
N LYS A 344 1.48 14.39 11.37
CA LYS A 344 0.22 13.69 11.13
C LYS A 344 -0.98 14.62 11.08
N TYR A 345 -1.94 14.25 10.24
CA TYR A 345 -3.26 14.87 10.11
C TYR A 345 -4.30 13.92 10.68
N ILE A 346 -4.85 14.25 11.83
CA ILE A 346 -5.83 13.42 12.52
C ILE A 346 -7.21 13.95 12.16
N PRO A 347 -8.11 13.16 11.54
CA PRO A 347 -9.45 13.62 11.26
C PRO A 347 -10.16 13.95 12.58
N LEU A 348 -10.98 15.00 12.59
CA LEU A 348 -11.78 15.45 13.72
C LEU A 348 -13.27 15.32 13.39
N GLN A 349 -14.12 15.49 14.40
CA GLN A 349 -15.58 15.65 14.24
C GLN A 349 -16.25 14.46 13.56
N LEU A 350 -15.66 13.27 13.67
CA LEU A 350 -16.22 12.06 13.09
C LEU A 350 -17.39 11.55 13.92
N GLU A 351 -18.42 11.04 13.25
CA GLU A 351 -19.56 10.37 13.91
C GLU A 351 -19.08 9.15 14.68
N GLU A 352 -18.06 8.47 14.15
CA GLU A 352 -17.43 7.33 14.80
C GLU A 352 -16.83 7.72 16.16
N TYR A 353 -16.35 8.96 16.33
CA TYR A 353 -15.89 9.48 17.63
C TYR A 353 -17.03 9.77 18.60
N GLY A 354 -18.30 9.70 18.18
CA GLY A 354 -19.45 10.13 18.97
C GLY A 354 -19.62 11.65 19.00
N CYS A 355 -19.14 12.35 17.97
CA CYS A 355 -19.34 13.78 17.81
C CYS A 355 -20.74 14.07 17.23
N THR A 356 -21.40 15.12 17.71
CA THR A 356 -22.63 15.62 17.09
C THR A 356 -22.29 16.23 15.73
N ARG A 357 -23.10 15.92 14.70
CA ARG A 357 -22.90 16.43 13.34
C ARG A 357 -22.95 17.96 13.34
N ALA A 358 -21.80 18.61 13.17
CA ALA A 358 -21.77 20.06 13.01
C ALA A 358 -22.20 20.48 11.60
N ILE A 359 -21.83 19.75 10.53
CA ILE A 359 -22.12 20.17 9.15
C ILE A 359 -22.25 18.96 8.21
N LYS A 360 -23.38 18.85 7.47
CA LYS A 360 -23.48 17.99 6.28
C LYS A 360 -22.61 18.62 5.19
N SER A 361 -21.33 18.26 5.14
CA SER A 361 -20.45 18.74 4.07
C SER A 361 -20.96 18.24 2.70
N ARG A 362 -21.05 19.15 1.73
CA ARG A 362 -21.56 18.85 0.39
C ARG A 362 -20.57 17.97 -0.37
N ARG A 363 -20.79 16.66 -0.32
CA ARG A 363 -20.00 15.62 -1.00
C ARG A 363 -20.28 15.61 -2.50
N LYS A 364 -19.56 16.45 -3.26
CA LYS A 364 -19.65 16.52 -4.74
C LYS A 364 -19.36 15.17 -5.39
N ASP A 365 -18.48 14.37 -4.81
CA ASP A 365 -18.20 12.99 -5.23
C ASP A 365 -19.42 12.07 -5.08
N LEU A 366 -20.17 12.17 -3.97
CA LEU A 366 -21.44 11.44 -3.81
C LEU A 366 -22.53 11.98 -4.73
N GLU A 367 -22.57 13.28 -5.01
CA GLU A 367 -23.48 13.85 -6.01
C GLU A 367 -23.17 13.30 -7.41
N LEU A 368 -21.89 13.24 -7.79
CA LEU A 368 -21.44 12.68 -9.07
C LEU A 368 -21.70 11.18 -9.14
N LEU A 369 -21.45 10.43 -8.06
CA LEU A 369 -21.77 9.01 -7.96
C LEU A 369 -23.28 8.77 -8.13
N LYS A 370 -24.12 9.53 -7.42
CA LYS A 370 -25.58 9.46 -7.54
C LYS A 370 -26.07 9.81 -8.94
N LYS A 371 -25.43 10.78 -9.61
CA LYS A 371 -25.73 11.10 -11.00
C LYS A 371 -25.36 9.94 -11.92
N ALA A 372 -24.15 9.39 -11.78
CA ALA A 372 -23.67 8.26 -12.58
C ALA A 372 -24.49 6.99 -12.35
N SER A 373 -24.97 6.75 -11.13
CA SER A 373 -25.79 5.58 -10.78
C SER A 373 -27.27 5.73 -11.13
N ARG A 374 -27.75 6.94 -11.46
CA ARG A 374 -29.09 7.18 -12.01
C ARG A 374 -29.15 7.09 -13.53
N SER A 375 -27.99 7.10 -14.19
CA SER A 375 -27.85 6.99 -15.64
C SER A 375 -27.71 5.54 -16.14
N HIS A 376 -28.04 4.55 -15.31
CA HIS A 376 -28.09 3.13 -15.66
C HIS A 376 -29.43 2.52 -15.27
#